data_AF-A0A366HHU1-F1
#
_entry.id   AF-A0A366HHU1-F1
#
_cell.length_a   1.000
_cell.length_b   1.000
_cell.length_c   1.000
_cell.angle_alpha   90.00
_cell.angle_beta   90.00
_cell.angle_gamma   90.00
#
_symmetry.space_group_name_H-M   'P 1'
#
loop_
_entity.id
_entity.type
_entity.pdbx_description
1 polymer ?
#
loop_
_entity_poly.entity_id
_entity_poly.type
_entity_poly.pdbx_seq_one_letter_code
_entity_poly.pdbx_strand_id
1 'polypeptide(L)'
;MKPSRHAPLLALLLLTLACGPVMGSEEFIHPWKSVAITADGTPETGNIRVEGELSEQAYTSFRIHAFGREESLGKADLEKLKGYPLASIEVTSEPGYEAIGGYTVHARLKRTRYDDSQKLKTTVLVISLQKKGPLTAMQMPEGNPS
;
A
#
# COMPACT_ATOMS: atom_id res chain seq x y z
N MET A 1 38.54 61.20 -8.28
CA MET A 1 37.86 60.32 -7.30
C MET A 1 38.39 58.90 -7.48
N LYS A 2 39.02 58.33 -6.45
CA LYS A 2 39.75 57.06 -6.52
C LYS A 2 38.81 55.94 -6.06
N PRO A 3 38.51 54.89 -6.86
CA PRO A 3 37.60 53.84 -6.43
C PRO A 3 38.19 53.08 -5.23
N SER A 4 37.36 52.87 -4.22
CA SER A 4 37.68 52.12 -3.00
C SER A 4 38.14 50.71 -3.37
N ARG A 5 39.37 50.36 -2.95
CA ARG A 5 40.00 49.05 -3.18
C ARG A 5 39.37 47.90 -2.37
N HIS A 6 38.31 48.17 -1.62
CA HIS A 6 37.63 47.19 -0.75
C HIS A 6 36.35 46.60 -1.37
N ALA A 7 35.91 47.12 -2.53
CA ALA A 7 34.74 46.62 -3.24
C ALA A 7 34.77 45.13 -3.64
N PRO A 8 35.91 44.51 -4.07
CA PRO A 8 35.89 43.11 -4.48
C PRO A 8 35.82 42.14 -3.29
N LEU A 9 36.23 42.56 -2.09
CA LEU A 9 36.23 41.70 -0.90
C LEU A 9 34.82 41.53 -0.33
N LEU A 10 34.00 42.58 -0.39
CA LEU A 10 32.61 42.55 0.09
C LEU A 10 31.71 41.70 -0.82
N ALA A 11 31.97 41.71 -2.13
CA ALA A 11 31.24 40.89 -3.10
C ALA A 11 31.54 39.39 -2.95
N LEU A 12 32.77 39.03 -2.57
CA LEU A 12 33.17 37.63 -2.35
C LEU A 12 32.59 37.07 -1.03
N LEU A 13 32.44 37.91 -0.01
CA LEU A 13 31.85 37.52 1.28
C LEU A 13 30.32 37.29 1.18
N LEU A 14 29.64 37.98 0.27
CA LEU A 14 28.21 37.80 0.02
C LEU A 14 27.90 36.53 -0.79
N LEU A 15 28.84 36.02 -1.59
CA LEU A 15 28.65 34.78 -2.36
C LEU A 15 28.69 33.52 -1.49
N THR A 16 29.40 33.54 -0.36
CA THR A 16 29.55 32.37 0.52
C THR A 16 28.39 32.18 1.49
N LEU A 17 27.58 33.22 1.73
CA LEU A 17 26.38 33.16 2.58
C LEU A 17 25.15 32.56 1.89
N ALA A 18 25.18 32.38 0.57
CA ALA A 18 24.08 31.78 -0.20
C ALA A 18 24.12 30.25 -0.26
N CYS A 19 25.18 29.62 0.26
CA CYS A 19 25.34 28.17 0.27
C CYS A 19 25.10 27.61 1.69
N GLY A 20 23.87 27.79 2.20
CA GLY A 20 23.43 27.04 3.37
C GLY A 20 23.29 25.56 3.00
N PRO A 21 23.58 24.61 3.90
CA PRO A 21 23.33 23.21 3.63
C PRO A 21 21.83 23.04 3.36
N VAL A 22 21.48 22.59 2.15
CA VAL A 22 20.15 22.05 1.88
C VAL A 22 20.05 20.78 2.73
N MET A 23 19.48 20.91 3.92
CA MET A 23 19.14 19.75 4.74
C MET A 23 17.99 19.04 4.03
N GLY A 24 18.31 18.03 3.22
CA GLY A 24 17.34 17.09 2.70
C GLY A 24 16.76 16.27 3.85
N SER A 25 15.47 15.93 3.77
CA SER A 25 14.85 15.00 4.72
C SER A 25 15.50 13.62 4.56
N GLU A 26 16.11 13.10 5.63
CA GLU A 26 16.54 11.71 5.69
C GLU A 26 15.35 10.84 6.13
N GLU A 27 14.71 10.15 5.19
CA GLU A 27 13.65 9.20 5.48
C GLU A 27 14.21 7.77 5.53
N PHE A 28 13.95 7.08 6.64
CA PHE A 28 14.29 5.67 6.82
C PHE A 28 13.02 4.83 6.85
N ILE A 29 12.89 3.90 5.91
CA ILE A 29 11.75 2.97 5.87
C ILE A 29 12.10 1.75 6.73
N HIS A 30 11.35 1.55 7.80
CA HIS A 30 11.46 0.32 8.60
C HIS A 30 10.70 -0.82 7.93
N PRO A 31 11.34 -2.00 7.73
CA PRO A 31 10.65 -3.16 7.17
C PRO A 31 9.59 -3.65 8.15
N TRP A 32 8.37 -3.82 7.65
CA TRP A 32 7.27 -4.37 8.44
C TRP A 32 7.54 -5.84 8.73
N LYS A 33 7.22 -6.27 9.96
CA LYS A 33 7.20 -7.70 10.34
C LYS A 33 5.79 -8.28 10.30
N SER A 34 4.79 -7.44 10.53
CA SER A 34 3.38 -7.82 10.45
C SER A 34 2.52 -6.60 10.19
N VAL A 35 1.31 -6.84 9.70
CA VAL A 35 0.27 -5.83 9.50
C VAL A 35 -1.09 -6.47 9.78
N ALA A 36 -1.99 -5.70 10.38
CA ALA A 36 -3.38 -6.09 10.54
C ALA A 36 -4.30 -4.89 10.31
N ILE A 37 -5.39 -5.12 9.58
CA ILE A 37 -6.52 -4.18 9.50
C ILE A 37 -7.75 -4.93 10.03
N THR A 38 -8.47 -4.28 10.94
CA THR A 38 -9.71 -4.81 11.53
C THR A 38 -10.85 -3.87 11.23
N ALA A 39 -12.02 -4.42 10.95
CA ALA A 39 -13.26 -3.67 10.78
C ALA A 39 -14.40 -4.36 11.53
N ASP A 40 -15.29 -3.55 12.10
CA ASP A 40 -16.51 -4.04 12.72
C ASP A 40 -17.37 -4.75 11.69
N GLY A 41 -17.95 -5.88 12.12
CA GLY A 41 -18.77 -6.71 11.27
C GLY A 41 -20.22 -6.26 11.15
N THR A 42 -20.87 -6.67 10.07
CA THR A 42 -22.34 -6.72 9.99
C THR A 42 -22.83 -8.12 10.41
N PRO A 43 -24.15 -8.34 10.61
CA PRO A 43 -24.71 -9.68 10.83
C PRO A 43 -24.31 -10.69 9.74
N GLU A 44 -24.06 -10.22 8.51
CA GLU A 44 -23.73 -11.05 7.37
C GLU A 44 -22.24 -11.39 7.31
N THR A 45 -21.35 -10.44 7.62
CA THR A 45 -19.90 -10.61 7.53
C THR A 45 -19.27 -11.12 8.83
N GLY A 46 -19.87 -10.85 9.98
CA GLY A 46 -19.16 -10.93 11.26
C GLY A 46 -17.94 -9.99 11.29
N ASN A 47 -17.19 -10.00 12.39
CA ASN A 47 -15.99 -9.18 12.51
C ASN A 47 -14.97 -9.53 11.43
N ILE A 48 -14.40 -8.51 10.81
CA ILE A 48 -13.46 -8.68 9.70
C ILE A 48 -12.06 -8.38 10.22
N ARG A 49 -11.12 -9.28 9.94
CA ARG A 49 -9.71 -9.08 10.21
C ARG A 49 -8.89 -9.57 9.03
N VAL A 50 -8.00 -8.73 8.54
CA VAL A 50 -7.00 -9.09 7.54
C VAL A 50 -5.64 -8.95 8.17
N GLU A 51 -4.85 -10.02 8.10
CA GLU A 51 -3.51 -10.06 8.67
C GLU A 51 -2.49 -10.52 7.65
N GLY A 52 -1.26 -10.06 7.82
CA GLY A 52 -0.12 -10.71 7.18
C GLY A 52 1.15 -10.56 7.98
N GLU A 53 2.00 -11.58 7.90
CA GLU A 53 3.36 -11.56 8.42
C GLU A 53 4.32 -11.40 7.25
N LEU A 54 5.42 -10.69 7.50
CA LEU A 54 6.38 -10.35 6.47
C LEU A 54 7.81 -10.71 6.89
N SER A 55 8.57 -11.21 5.92
CA SER A 55 10.03 -11.34 5.98
C SER A 55 10.61 -10.70 4.72
N GLU A 56 11.61 -9.83 4.88
CA GLU A 56 12.28 -9.16 3.75
C GLU A 56 11.30 -8.51 2.74
N GLN A 57 10.23 -7.88 3.23
CA GLN A 57 9.17 -7.23 2.43
C GLN A 57 8.29 -8.19 1.60
N ALA A 58 8.36 -9.50 1.85
CA ALA A 58 7.49 -10.51 1.27
C ALA A 58 6.56 -11.07 2.34
N TYR A 59 5.29 -11.31 1.98
CA TYR A 59 4.36 -11.95 2.88
C TYR A 59 4.72 -13.43 3.05
N THR A 60 4.94 -13.86 4.29
CA THR A 60 5.13 -15.27 4.66
C THR A 60 3.81 -15.92 5.05
N SER A 61 2.85 -15.12 5.51
CA SER A 61 1.46 -15.52 5.74
C SER A 61 0.53 -14.36 5.40
N PHE A 62 -0.66 -14.68 4.92
CA PHE A 62 -1.73 -13.71 4.69
C PHE A 62 -3.07 -14.39 4.95
N ARG A 63 -3.88 -13.81 5.83
CA ARG A 63 -5.13 -14.39 6.33
C ARG A 63 -6.27 -13.39 6.28
N ILE A 64 -7.46 -13.87 5.95
CA ILE A 64 -8.71 -13.11 6.09
C ILE A 64 -9.64 -13.90 7.00
N HIS A 65 -10.08 -13.25 8.08
CA HIS A 65 -11.16 -13.71 8.94
C HIS A 65 -12.41 -12.92 8.57
N ALA A 66 -13.43 -13.62 8.09
CA ALA A 66 -14.75 -13.08 7.80
C ALA A 66 -15.75 -14.23 7.65
N PHE A 67 -17.04 -13.93 7.73
CA PHE A 67 -18.15 -14.88 7.58
C PHE A 67 -18.09 -16.04 8.60
N GLY A 68 -17.49 -15.78 9.77
CA GLY A 68 -17.30 -16.80 10.81
C GLY A 68 -16.22 -17.85 10.47
N ARG A 69 -15.37 -17.61 9.47
CA ARG A 69 -14.25 -18.48 9.11
C ARG A 69 -12.97 -17.71 8.85
N GLU A 70 -11.87 -18.44 8.73
CA GLU A 70 -10.56 -17.94 8.41
C GLU A 70 -10.03 -18.67 7.18
N GLU A 71 -9.50 -17.92 6.21
CA GLU A 71 -8.86 -18.47 5.02
C GLU A 71 -7.45 -17.87 4.87
N SER A 72 -6.51 -18.70 4.43
CA SER A 72 -5.12 -18.32 4.20
C SER A 72 -4.76 -18.42 2.72
N LEU A 73 -3.92 -17.51 2.23
CA LEU A 73 -3.36 -17.65 0.88
C LEU A 73 -2.35 -18.79 0.81
N GLY A 74 -2.38 -19.50 -0.32
CA GLY A 74 -1.35 -20.47 -0.68
C GLY A 74 -0.05 -19.79 -1.11
N LYS A 75 1.06 -20.55 -1.09
CA LYS A 75 2.40 -20.05 -1.44
C LYS A 75 2.45 -19.35 -2.80
N ALA A 76 1.78 -19.91 -3.81
CA ALA A 76 1.78 -19.34 -5.16
C ALA A 76 1.13 -17.94 -5.23
N ASP A 77 0.14 -17.66 -4.37
CA ASP A 77 -0.50 -16.35 -4.30
C ASP A 77 0.26 -15.38 -3.41
N LEU A 78 0.90 -15.85 -2.33
CA LEU A 78 1.77 -15.03 -1.47
C LEU A 78 2.91 -14.38 -2.26
N GLU A 79 3.53 -15.12 -3.19
CA GLU A 79 4.58 -14.58 -4.07
C GLU A 79 4.10 -13.38 -4.90
N LYS A 80 2.82 -13.38 -5.31
CA LYS A 80 2.23 -12.27 -6.08
C LYS A 80 2.16 -10.98 -5.27
N LEU A 81 2.10 -11.08 -3.94
CA LEU A 81 1.98 -9.93 -3.04
C LEU A 81 3.31 -9.22 -2.78
N LYS A 82 4.44 -9.75 -3.27
CA LYS A 82 5.78 -9.21 -2.98
C LYS A 82 5.89 -7.72 -3.32
N GLY A 83 6.21 -6.94 -2.30
CA GLY A 83 6.38 -5.50 -2.41
C GLY A 83 5.08 -4.70 -2.56
N TYR A 84 3.91 -5.29 -2.33
CA TYR A 84 2.62 -4.59 -2.25
C TYR A 84 2.17 -4.49 -0.78
N PRO A 85 2.21 -3.31 -0.14
CA PRO A 85 1.72 -3.17 1.23
C PRO A 85 0.19 -3.28 1.28
N LEU A 86 -0.33 -3.90 2.35
CA LEU A 86 -1.76 -3.88 2.67
C LEU A 86 -2.22 -2.43 2.90
N ALA A 87 -3.30 -2.04 2.22
CA ALA A 87 -3.77 -0.67 2.18
C ALA A 87 -5.18 -0.49 2.76
N SER A 88 -6.13 -1.37 2.41
CA SER A 88 -7.51 -1.24 2.88
C SER A 88 -8.26 -2.57 2.91
N ILE A 89 -9.41 -2.56 3.59
CA ILE A 89 -10.45 -3.58 3.54
C ILE A 89 -11.71 -2.93 2.96
N GLU A 90 -12.38 -3.63 2.06
CA GLU A 90 -13.67 -3.24 1.49
C GLU A 90 -14.64 -4.43 1.54
N VAL A 91 -15.94 -4.15 1.72
CA VAL A 91 -16.99 -5.17 1.64
C VAL A 91 -17.91 -4.80 0.48
N THR A 92 -18.13 -5.72 -0.44
CA THR A 92 -19.10 -5.57 -1.51
C THR A 92 -20.28 -6.51 -1.28
N SER A 93 -21.46 -6.08 -1.71
CA SER A 93 -22.65 -6.93 -1.74
C SER A 93 -23.30 -6.90 -3.12
N GLU A 94 -23.50 -8.08 -3.69
CA GLU A 94 -24.18 -8.26 -4.97
C GLU A 94 -25.49 -9.02 -4.73
N PRO A 95 -26.64 -8.32 -4.61
CA PRO A 95 -27.91 -8.92 -4.22
C PRO A 95 -28.51 -9.89 -5.27
N GLY A 96 -27.86 -10.13 -6.41
CA GLY A 96 -28.34 -10.99 -7.49
C GLY A 96 -27.75 -12.41 -7.54
N TYR A 97 -26.72 -12.72 -6.76
CA TYR A 97 -26.02 -14.02 -6.81
C TYR A 97 -26.02 -14.74 -5.46
N GLU A 98 -27.16 -15.36 -5.11
CA GLU A 98 -27.33 -16.15 -3.88
C GLU A 98 -26.34 -17.35 -3.79
N ALA A 99 -25.91 -17.88 -4.94
CA ALA A 99 -25.02 -19.04 -5.04
C ALA A 99 -23.63 -18.79 -4.42
N ILE A 100 -23.08 -17.56 -4.53
CA ILE A 100 -21.80 -17.14 -3.93
C ILE A 100 -21.97 -16.44 -2.57
N GLY A 101 -23.22 -16.34 -2.10
CA GLY A 101 -23.56 -15.78 -0.79
C GLY A 101 -23.62 -14.26 -0.74
N GLY A 102 -23.61 -13.57 -1.89
CA GLY A 102 -23.96 -12.14 -2.04
C GLY A 102 -23.07 -11.13 -1.32
N TYR A 103 -22.01 -11.56 -0.61
CA TYR A 103 -21.07 -10.70 0.10
C TYR A 103 -19.63 -11.16 -0.13
N THR A 104 -18.74 -10.19 -0.36
CA THR A 104 -17.31 -10.44 -0.53
C THR A 104 -16.52 -9.43 0.31
N VAL A 105 -15.54 -9.94 1.06
CA VAL A 105 -14.53 -9.11 1.73
C VAL A 105 -13.31 -9.02 0.81
N HIS A 106 -12.87 -7.80 0.53
CA HIS A 106 -11.70 -7.50 -0.26
C HIS A 106 -10.60 -6.90 0.60
N ALA A 107 -9.43 -7.50 0.61
CA ALA A 107 -8.21 -6.86 1.06
C ALA A 107 -7.48 -6.26 -0.14
N ARG A 108 -7.23 -4.96 -0.13
CA ARG A 108 -6.53 -4.26 -1.22
C ARG A 108 -5.10 -3.98 -0.82
N LEU A 109 -4.17 -4.39 -1.67
CA LEU A 109 -2.76 -4.04 -1.56
C LEU A 109 -2.41 -3.08 -2.68
N LYS A 110 -1.86 -1.92 -2.31
CA LYS A 110 -1.64 -0.79 -3.23
C LYS A 110 -0.17 -0.45 -3.29
N ARG A 111 0.36 -0.29 -4.49
CA ARG A 111 1.74 0.15 -4.71
C ARG A 111 1.80 1.22 -5.76
N THR A 112 2.43 2.34 -5.46
CA THR A 112 2.67 3.44 -6.38
C THR A 112 4.17 3.57 -6.63
N ARG A 113 4.59 3.61 -7.90
CA ARG A 113 5.98 3.79 -8.33
C ARG A 113 6.03 4.69 -9.56
N TYR A 114 7.18 5.31 -9.81
CA TYR A 114 7.41 5.96 -11.10
C TYR A 114 7.64 4.90 -12.18
N ASP A 115 7.06 5.11 -13.36
CA ASP A 115 7.38 4.36 -14.56
C ASP A 115 8.60 4.95 -15.29
N ASP A 116 8.99 4.32 -16.40
CA ASP A 116 10.15 4.74 -17.20
C ASP A 116 9.99 6.16 -17.79
N SER A 117 8.77 6.69 -17.82
CA SER A 117 8.42 8.04 -18.27
C SER A 117 8.32 9.05 -17.13
N GLN A 118 8.78 8.71 -15.92
CA GLN A 118 8.68 9.54 -14.72
C GLN A 118 7.22 9.88 -14.33
N LYS A 119 6.26 9.07 -14.74
CA LYS A 119 4.85 9.20 -14.32
C LYS A 119 4.57 8.25 -13.17
N LEU A 120 3.78 8.73 -12.20
CA LEU A 120 3.29 7.86 -11.13
C LEU A 120 2.33 6.82 -11.71
N LYS A 121 2.64 5.55 -11.46
CA LYS A 121 1.80 4.40 -11.78
C LYS A 121 1.47 3.66 -10.50
N THR A 122 0.17 3.54 -10.22
CA THR A 122 -0.31 2.67 -9.15
C THR A 122 -0.70 1.32 -9.72
N THR A 123 -0.46 0.27 -8.95
CA THR A 123 -0.99 -1.06 -9.20
C THR A 123 -1.69 -1.56 -7.95
N VAL A 124 -2.84 -2.20 -8.12
CA VAL A 124 -3.65 -2.73 -7.04
C VAL A 124 -3.75 -4.25 -7.19
N LEU A 125 -3.46 -4.96 -6.11
CA LEU A 125 -3.82 -6.36 -5.94
C LEU A 125 -5.02 -6.44 -5.01
N VAL A 126 -5.98 -7.29 -5.36
CA VAL A 126 -7.17 -7.52 -4.56
C VAL A 126 -7.20 -8.99 -4.17
N ILE A 127 -7.30 -9.23 -2.87
CA ILE A 127 -7.55 -10.57 -2.32
C ILE A 127 -9.00 -10.59 -1.87
N SER A 128 -9.78 -11.51 -2.41
CA SER A 128 -11.22 -11.57 -2.24
C SER A 128 -11.61 -12.85 -1.52
N LEU A 129 -12.31 -12.71 -0.39
CA LEU A 129 -12.98 -13.81 0.30
C LEU A 129 -14.48 -13.68 0.10
N GLN A 130 -15.07 -14.58 -0.68
CA GLN A 130 -16.51 -14.66 -0.85
C GLN A 130 -17.14 -15.37 0.35
N LYS A 131 -18.37 -15.01 0.72
CA LYS A 131 -19.12 -15.71 1.79
C LYS A 131 -19.21 -17.21 1.54
N LYS A 132 -19.49 -17.61 0.29
CA LYS A 132 -19.51 -19.00 -0.15
C LYS A 132 -18.56 -19.17 -1.35
N GLY A 133 -17.27 -19.31 -1.09
CA GLY A 133 -16.28 -19.51 -2.15
C GLY A 133 -14.84 -19.60 -1.65
N PRO A 134 -13.86 -19.84 -2.54
CA PRO A 134 -12.46 -19.81 -2.15
C PRO A 134 -11.96 -18.39 -1.94
N LEU A 135 -10.84 -18.26 -1.21
CA LEU A 135 -10.02 -17.05 -1.21
C LEU A 135 -9.30 -16.95 -2.56
N THR A 136 -9.37 -15.80 -3.23
CA THR A 136 -8.72 -15.59 -4.53
C THR A 136 -7.88 -14.33 -4.54
N ALA A 137 -6.78 -14.34 -5.30
CA ALA A 137 -5.91 -13.18 -5.50
C ALA A 137 -5.91 -12.76 -6.97
N MET A 138 -6.26 -11.50 -7.25
CA MET A 138 -6.34 -10.95 -8.61
C MET A 138 -5.63 -9.60 -8.70
N GLN A 139 -4.95 -9.36 -9.81
CA GLN A 139 -4.38 -8.05 -10.13
C GLN A 139 -5.38 -7.22 -10.92
N MET A 140 -5.62 -5.98 -10.49
CA MET A 140 -6.48 -5.04 -11.20
C MET A 140 -5.68 -3.81 -11.64
N PRO A 141 -5.86 -3.32 -12.87
CA PRO A 141 -5.37 -2.00 -13.25
C PRO A 141 -6.05 -0.93 -12.37
N GLU A 142 -5.35 0.17 -12.09
CA GLU A 142 -5.97 1.31 -11.39
C GLU A 142 -7.03 1.94 -12.31
N GLY A 143 -8.30 1.63 -12.03
CA GLY A 143 -9.44 1.98 -12.85
C GLY A 143 -10.63 1.15 -12.40
N ASN A 144 -11.58 1.79 -11.76
CA ASN A 144 -12.70 1.22 -11.03
C ASN A 144 -13.55 0.23 -11.88
N PRO A 145 -13.94 -0.93 -11.33
CA PRO A 145 -15.29 -1.43 -11.50
C PRO A 145 -15.97 -1.35 -10.13
N SER A 146 -16.55 -0.19 -9.84
CA SER A 146 -17.75 -0.16 -9.00
C SER A 146 -18.93 -0.50 -9.88
#